data_AF-A0A958QGU9-F1
#
_entry.id   AF-A0A958QGU9-F1
#
_cell.length_a   1.000
_cell.length_b   1.000
_cell.length_c   1.000
_cell.angle_alpha   90.00
_cell.angle_beta   90.00
_cell.angle_gamma   90.00
#
_symmetry.space_group_name_H-M   'P 1'
#
loop_
_entity.id
_entity.type
_entity.pdbx_description
1 polymer ?
#
loop_
_entity_poly.entity_id
_entity_poly.type
_entity_poly.pdbx_seq_one_letter_code
_entity_poly.pdbx_strand_id
1 'polypeptide(L)'
;MSSVYQELLALMVEHYPNYVQLWKNSRDEFGVNWEEEFNLHMGSVFGSSPNEQWLEAIHGYAEFCTEAVRAQIFFDKHGRYQASNYSEVLEECYRNSDYMNKRYLPGQYLSHYIWPHHQKMLRGFVSELLPQVAGDVRSFYEVGVGCGMYSQKALEYLPNSTGVGYDISQYALQFTERVVQAHGYGSRYSIKLENIIESPI
;
A
#
# COMPACT_ATOMS: atom_id res chain seq x y z
N MET A 1 -11.07 17.55 -18.32
CA MET A 1 -11.39 16.90 -17.03
C MET A 1 -10.13 16.96 -16.19
N SER A 2 -10.26 17.20 -14.88
CA SER A 2 -9.12 17.17 -13.95
C SER A 2 -8.58 15.74 -13.85
N SER A 3 -7.27 15.56 -13.67
CA SER A 3 -6.71 14.21 -13.43
C SER A 3 -7.01 13.75 -11.99
N VAL A 4 -6.95 12.44 -11.75
CA VAL A 4 -7.15 11.85 -10.40
C VAL A 4 -6.16 12.47 -9.41
N TYR A 5 -4.90 12.65 -9.82
CA TYR A 5 -3.88 13.35 -9.05
C TYR A 5 -4.29 14.79 -8.71
N GLN A 6 -4.73 15.57 -9.69
CA GLN A 6 -5.10 16.97 -9.45
C GLN A 6 -6.25 17.11 -8.46
N GLU A 7 -7.23 16.21 -8.51
CA GLU A 7 -8.36 16.22 -7.59
C GLU A 7 -7.97 15.74 -6.18
N LEU A 8 -7.17 14.67 -6.05
CA LEU A 8 -6.62 14.24 -4.75
C LEU A 8 -5.71 15.31 -4.13
N LEU A 9 -4.92 16.00 -4.96
CA LEU A 9 -4.09 17.13 -4.51
C LEU A 9 -4.96 18.27 -3.97
N ALA A 10 -6.09 18.58 -4.62
CA ALA A 10 -7.01 19.59 -4.13
C ALA A 10 -7.59 19.23 -2.76
N LEU A 11 -7.98 17.96 -2.55
CA LEU A 11 -8.43 17.46 -1.25
C LEU A 11 -7.31 17.51 -0.20
N MET A 12 -6.07 17.19 -0.56
CA MET A 12 -4.92 17.33 0.33
C MET A 12 -4.66 18.79 0.73
N VAL A 13 -4.85 19.74 -0.18
CA VAL A 13 -4.75 21.18 0.12
C VAL A 13 -5.83 21.61 1.12
N GLU A 14 -7.06 21.12 0.94
CA GLU A 14 -8.19 21.44 1.81
C GLU A 14 -8.01 20.87 3.23
N HIS A 15 -7.66 19.59 3.35
CA HIS A 15 -7.66 18.89 4.63
C HIS A 15 -6.30 18.89 5.34
N TYR A 16 -5.20 18.89 4.59
CA TYR A 16 -3.86 18.67 5.12
C TYR A 16 -2.77 19.51 4.43
N PRO A 17 -2.85 20.85 4.50
CA PRO A 17 -1.94 21.75 3.79
C PRO A 17 -0.45 21.51 4.10
N ASN A 18 -0.14 20.98 5.28
CA ASN A 18 1.24 20.70 5.72
C ASN A 18 1.92 19.55 4.95
N TYR A 19 1.18 18.65 4.30
CA TYR A 19 1.75 17.54 3.52
C TYR A 19 1.82 17.83 2.02
N VAL A 20 1.22 18.93 1.55
CA VAL A 20 1.05 19.24 0.13
C VAL A 20 2.37 19.45 -0.60
N GLN A 21 3.39 19.98 0.07
CA GLN A 21 4.66 20.28 -0.60
C GLN A 21 5.29 19.02 -1.19
N LEU A 22 5.16 17.88 -0.49
CA LEU A 22 5.66 16.61 -0.97
C LEU A 22 4.92 16.17 -2.24
N TRP A 23 3.59 16.27 -2.24
CA TRP A 23 2.77 15.92 -3.40
C TRP A 23 3.14 16.75 -4.64
N LYS A 24 3.33 18.06 -4.46
CA LYS A 24 3.71 18.97 -5.56
C LYS A 24 5.07 18.61 -6.17
N ASN A 25 5.99 18.09 -5.35
CA ASN A 25 7.33 17.71 -5.77
C ASN A 25 7.38 16.31 -6.39
N SER A 26 6.33 15.49 -6.25
CA SER A 26 6.34 14.08 -6.67
C SER A 26 6.74 13.87 -8.13
N ARG A 27 6.32 14.74 -9.05
CA ARG A 27 6.70 14.62 -10.47
C ARG A 27 8.19 14.84 -10.69
N ASP A 28 8.74 15.87 -10.07
CA ASP A 28 10.16 16.21 -10.18
C ASP A 28 11.02 15.14 -9.50
N GLU A 29 10.51 14.55 -8.41
CA GLU A 29 11.23 13.54 -7.63
C GLU A 29 11.13 12.12 -8.23
N PHE A 30 9.98 11.73 -8.78
CA PHE A 30 9.69 10.36 -9.20
C PHE A 30 9.69 10.15 -10.72
N GLY A 31 9.82 11.23 -11.49
CA GLY A 31 9.99 11.21 -12.94
C GLY A 31 8.71 11.48 -13.74
N VAL A 32 8.90 11.61 -15.06
CA VAL A 32 7.87 12.17 -15.96
C VAL A 32 6.61 11.31 -16.11
N ASN A 33 6.72 9.99 -15.93
CA ASN A 33 5.61 9.04 -16.06
C ASN A 33 4.84 8.83 -14.74
N TRP A 34 5.34 9.39 -13.64
CA TRP A 34 4.79 9.16 -12.31
C TRP A 34 3.30 9.52 -12.22
N GLU A 35 2.88 10.64 -12.79
CA GLU A 35 1.49 11.08 -12.71
C GLU A 35 0.54 10.14 -13.49
N GLU A 36 1.00 9.60 -14.62
CA GLU A 36 0.23 8.61 -15.39
C GLU A 36 0.04 7.32 -14.58
N GLU A 37 1.12 6.81 -13.98
CA GLU A 37 1.07 5.65 -13.09
C GLU A 37 0.14 5.92 -11.89
N PHE A 38 0.29 7.07 -11.24
CA PHE A 38 -0.57 7.47 -10.13
C PHE A 38 -2.04 7.45 -10.54
N ASN A 39 -2.39 8.10 -11.65
CA ASN A 39 -3.77 8.20 -12.13
C ASN A 39 -4.35 6.82 -12.45
N LEU A 40 -3.58 5.96 -13.12
CA LEU A 40 -4.00 4.60 -13.44
C LEU A 40 -4.28 3.80 -12.17
N HIS A 41 -3.31 3.76 -11.24
CA HIS A 41 -3.41 2.92 -10.06
C HIS A 41 -4.45 3.41 -9.05
N MET A 42 -4.50 4.72 -8.80
CA MET A 42 -5.51 5.30 -7.91
C MET A 42 -6.90 5.20 -8.52
N GLY A 43 -7.03 5.42 -9.83
CA GLY A 43 -8.27 5.28 -10.57
C GLY A 43 -8.81 3.84 -10.56
N SER A 44 -7.95 2.84 -10.74
CA SER A 44 -8.33 1.42 -10.73
C SER A 44 -8.80 0.97 -9.34
N VAL A 45 -8.11 1.39 -8.27
CA VAL A 45 -8.41 0.89 -6.91
C VAL A 45 -9.52 1.67 -6.22
N PHE A 46 -9.53 3.00 -6.38
CA PHE A 46 -10.44 3.88 -5.65
C PHE A 46 -11.45 4.60 -6.54
N GLY A 47 -11.51 4.27 -7.84
CA GLY A 47 -12.36 4.93 -8.81
C GLY A 47 -11.76 6.22 -9.38
N SER A 48 -12.25 6.64 -10.54
CA SER A 48 -11.72 7.75 -11.34
C SER A 48 -12.35 9.12 -11.03
N SER A 49 -13.08 9.26 -9.92
CA SER A 49 -13.76 10.49 -9.52
C SER A 49 -13.90 10.56 -7.99
N PRO A 50 -14.07 11.76 -7.40
CA PRO A 50 -14.03 11.94 -5.96
C PRO A 50 -15.12 11.14 -5.26
N ASN A 51 -14.74 10.42 -4.20
CA ASN A 51 -15.63 9.61 -3.39
C ASN A 51 -15.05 9.41 -1.98
N GLU A 52 -15.79 8.72 -1.11
CA GLU A 52 -15.40 8.47 0.28
C GLU A 52 -14.04 7.77 0.39
N GLN A 53 -13.72 6.82 -0.50
CA GLN A 53 -12.45 6.08 -0.43
C GLN A 53 -11.23 6.95 -0.74
N TRP A 54 -11.43 8.04 -1.49
CA TRP A 54 -10.37 9.04 -1.69
C TRP A 54 -10.08 9.78 -0.39
N LEU A 55 -11.12 10.14 0.36
CA LEU A 55 -10.97 10.74 1.69
C LEU A 55 -10.27 9.77 2.65
N GLU A 56 -10.67 8.50 2.66
CA GLU A 56 -10.00 7.45 3.46
C GLU A 56 -8.50 7.33 3.12
N ALA A 57 -8.15 7.34 1.84
CA ALA A 57 -6.76 7.29 1.40
C ALA A 57 -5.94 8.50 1.90
N ILE A 58 -6.46 9.73 1.75
CA ILE A 58 -5.73 10.93 2.20
C ILE A 58 -5.66 11.04 3.73
N HIS A 59 -6.73 10.70 4.44
CA HIS A 59 -6.77 10.69 5.90
C HIS A 59 -5.79 9.65 6.44
N GLY A 60 -5.83 8.44 5.88
CA GLY A 60 -4.90 7.36 6.20
C GLY A 60 -3.45 7.73 5.93
N TYR A 61 -3.16 8.36 4.79
CA TYR A 61 -1.82 8.83 4.44
C TYR A 61 -1.29 9.88 5.43
N ALA A 62 -2.10 10.89 5.74
CA ALA A 62 -1.74 11.95 6.69
C ALA A 62 -1.50 11.39 8.11
N GLU A 63 -2.36 10.47 8.56
CA GLU A 63 -2.19 9.76 9.82
C GLU A 63 -0.90 8.95 9.82
N PHE A 64 -0.66 8.17 8.77
CA PHE A 64 0.56 7.36 8.63
C PHE A 64 1.84 8.20 8.71
N CYS A 65 1.90 9.33 8.01
CA CYS A 65 3.04 10.25 8.10
C CYS A 65 3.23 10.82 9.52
N THR A 66 2.14 11.13 10.21
CA THR A 66 2.18 11.66 11.58
C THR A 66 2.65 10.60 12.57
N GLU A 67 2.08 9.40 12.49
CA GLU A 67 2.38 8.29 13.39
C GLU A 67 3.82 7.80 13.22
N ALA A 68 4.35 7.78 11.99
CA ALA A 68 5.76 7.45 11.76
C ALA A 68 6.71 8.40 12.52
N VAL A 69 6.44 9.71 12.49
CA VAL A 69 7.24 10.70 13.23
C VAL A 69 7.08 10.53 14.75
N ARG A 70 5.85 10.32 15.23
CA ARG A 70 5.59 10.08 16.67
C ARG A 70 6.28 8.83 17.17
N ALA A 71 6.21 7.74 16.42
CA ALA A 71 6.86 6.47 16.74
C ALA A 71 8.38 6.62 16.78
N GLN A 72 8.97 7.35 15.85
CA GLN A 72 10.41 7.65 15.86
C GLN A 72 10.80 8.45 17.11
N ILE A 73 10.09 9.55 17.42
CA ILE A 73 10.34 10.35 18.62
C ILE A 73 10.23 9.49 19.89
N PHE A 74 9.23 8.62 19.95
CA PHE A 74 9.06 7.71 21.09
C PHE A 74 10.24 6.76 21.22
N PHE A 75 10.65 6.13 20.11
CA PHE A 75 11.78 5.20 20.08
C PHE A 75 13.08 5.88 20.48
N ASP A 76 13.38 7.05 19.91
CA ASP A 76 14.60 7.82 20.23
C ASP A 76 14.67 8.20 21.71
N LYS A 77 13.51 8.52 22.31
CA LYS A 77 13.43 8.90 23.72
C LYS A 77 13.54 7.73 24.69
N HIS A 78 13.01 6.56 24.34
CA HIS A 78 12.85 5.44 25.29
C HIS A 78 13.69 4.20 24.94
N GLY A 79 14.31 4.15 23.77
CA GLY A 79 15.09 3.00 23.29
C GLY A 79 14.27 1.74 23.04
N ARG A 80 12.94 1.86 22.87
CA ARG A 80 12.02 0.74 22.65
C ARG A 80 10.83 1.15 21.80
N TYR A 81 10.21 0.19 21.13
CA TYR A 81 8.93 0.40 20.46
C TYR A 81 7.80 0.63 21.47
N GLN A 82 6.80 1.42 21.06
CA GLN A 82 5.63 1.71 21.89
C GLN A 82 4.76 0.46 22.05
N ALA A 83 4.49 -0.23 20.94
CA ALA A 83 3.85 -1.54 20.95
C ALA A 83 4.80 -2.57 21.57
N SER A 84 4.30 -3.34 22.53
CA SER A 84 5.10 -4.39 23.20
C SER A 84 4.35 -5.72 23.37
N ASN A 85 3.09 -5.79 22.96
CA ASN A 85 2.24 -6.97 23.07
C ASN A 85 1.61 -7.30 21.70
N TYR A 86 1.89 -8.51 21.20
CA TYR A 86 1.34 -8.98 19.94
C TYR A 86 -0.19 -9.04 19.95
N SER A 87 -0.80 -9.55 21.03
CA SER A 87 -2.25 -9.70 21.12
C SER A 87 -2.97 -8.35 21.10
N GLU A 88 -2.39 -7.33 21.74
CA GLU A 88 -2.93 -5.97 21.72
C GLU A 88 -2.89 -5.38 20.30
N VAL A 89 -1.75 -5.49 19.62
CA VAL A 89 -1.60 -5.03 18.22
C VAL A 89 -2.53 -5.80 17.28
N LEU A 90 -2.72 -7.10 17.50
CA LEU A 90 -3.62 -7.92 16.72
C LEU A 90 -5.07 -7.41 16.83
N GLU A 91 -5.54 -7.10 18.04
CA GLU A 91 -6.90 -6.60 18.26
C GLU A 91 -7.07 -5.15 17.78
N GLU A 92 -6.14 -4.25 18.14
CA GLU A 92 -6.26 -2.82 17.86
C GLU A 92 -6.06 -2.48 16.38
N CYS A 93 -5.20 -3.24 15.68
CA CYS A 93 -4.88 -3.00 14.29
C CYS A 93 -5.51 -4.08 13.39
N TYR A 94 -4.95 -5.30 13.41
CA TYR A 94 -5.20 -6.29 12.36
C TYR A 94 -6.60 -6.90 12.35
N ARG A 95 -7.29 -6.92 13.50
CA ARG A 95 -8.71 -7.31 13.65
C ARG A 95 -9.68 -6.12 13.67
N ASN A 96 -9.17 -4.90 13.59
CA ASN A 96 -9.99 -3.70 13.56
C ASN A 96 -10.33 -3.30 12.12
N SER A 97 -11.55 -3.67 11.68
CA SER A 97 -12.04 -3.37 10.32
C SER A 97 -11.96 -1.89 9.96
N ASP A 98 -12.41 -1.01 10.85
CA ASP A 98 -12.48 0.43 10.55
C ASP A 98 -11.08 1.01 10.40
N TYR A 99 -10.16 0.64 11.30
CA TYR A 99 -8.76 1.07 11.19
C TYR A 99 -8.11 0.55 9.89
N MET A 100 -8.24 -0.75 9.62
CA MET A 100 -7.61 -1.37 8.44
C MET A 100 -8.15 -0.81 7.14
N ASN A 101 -9.48 -0.76 6.98
CA ASN A 101 -10.11 -0.43 5.70
C ASN A 101 -10.19 1.06 5.42
N LYS A 102 -10.30 1.92 6.44
CA LYS A 102 -10.53 3.36 6.26
C LYS A 102 -9.28 4.20 6.45
N ARG A 103 -8.21 3.62 7.02
CA ARG A 103 -6.97 4.35 7.32
C ARG A 103 -5.72 3.61 6.87
N TYR A 104 -5.44 2.46 7.47
CA TYR A 104 -4.15 1.79 7.30
C TYR A 104 -3.91 1.36 5.85
N LEU A 105 -4.79 0.56 5.26
CA LEU A 105 -4.58 -0.01 3.93
C LEU A 105 -4.71 1.03 2.80
N PRO A 106 -5.72 1.93 2.78
CA PRO A 106 -5.78 2.99 1.78
C PRO A 106 -4.59 3.96 1.85
N GLY A 107 -4.23 4.39 3.06
CA GLY A 107 -3.10 5.28 3.29
C GLY A 107 -1.76 4.65 2.91
N GLN A 108 -1.57 3.37 3.28
CA GLN A 108 -0.38 2.60 2.90
C GLN A 108 -0.31 2.42 1.38
N TYR A 109 -1.42 2.12 0.69
CA TYR A 109 -1.41 2.03 -0.78
C TYR A 109 -1.00 3.37 -1.42
N LEU A 110 -1.65 4.47 -1.03
CA LEU A 110 -1.36 5.81 -1.54
C LEU A 110 0.10 6.24 -1.28
N SER A 111 0.65 5.88 -0.11
CA SER A 111 2.01 6.24 0.26
C SER A 111 3.08 5.74 -0.70
N HIS A 112 2.84 4.64 -1.44
CA HIS A 112 3.79 4.13 -2.44
C HIS A 112 3.99 5.06 -3.64
N TYR A 113 3.03 5.96 -3.89
CA TYR A 113 3.14 6.93 -4.98
C TYR A 113 3.48 8.34 -4.51
N ILE A 114 3.42 8.62 -3.21
CA ILE A 114 3.65 9.98 -2.69
C ILE A 114 4.88 10.05 -1.80
N TRP A 115 5.09 9.05 -0.95
CA TRP A 115 6.17 9.09 0.02
C TRP A 115 7.47 8.57 -0.58
N PRO A 116 8.56 9.37 -0.61
CA PRO A 116 9.78 8.98 -1.31
C PRO A 116 10.38 7.66 -0.86
N HIS A 117 10.25 7.34 0.44
CA HIS A 117 10.74 6.08 0.97
C HIS A 117 10.00 4.89 0.35
N HIS A 118 8.67 4.91 0.36
CA HIS A 118 7.87 3.81 -0.19
C HIS A 118 7.96 3.75 -1.72
N GLN A 119 8.07 4.90 -2.39
CA GLN A 119 8.28 4.94 -3.83
C GLN A 119 9.62 4.28 -4.20
N LYS A 120 10.71 4.58 -3.48
CA LYS A 120 12.01 3.93 -3.69
C LYS A 120 11.95 2.43 -3.44
N MET A 121 11.25 1.99 -2.40
CA MET A 121 11.03 0.55 -2.15
C MET A 121 10.28 -0.11 -3.31
N LEU A 122 9.21 0.51 -3.80
CA LEU A 122 8.44 0.02 -4.94
C LEU A 122 9.31 -0.07 -6.20
N ARG A 123 10.12 0.96 -6.48
CA ARG A 123 11.04 0.96 -7.62
C ARG A 123 12.11 -0.11 -7.46
N GLY A 124 12.78 -0.20 -6.33
CA GLY A 124 13.77 -1.26 -6.08
C GLY A 124 13.18 -2.65 -6.24
N PHE A 125 11.96 -2.87 -5.75
CA PHE A 125 11.25 -4.13 -5.99
C PHE A 125 11.08 -4.44 -7.49
N VAL A 126 10.53 -3.50 -8.24
CA VAL A 126 10.21 -3.72 -9.67
C VAL A 126 11.43 -3.72 -10.58
N SER A 127 12.39 -2.82 -10.36
CA SER A 127 13.53 -2.61 -11.26
C SER A 127 14.79 -3.35 -10.84
N GLU A 128 14.89 -3.82 -9.59
CA GLU A 128 16.08 -4.50 -9.09
C GLU A 128 15.78 -5.94 -8.67
N LEU A 129 14.75 -6.16 -7.84
CA LEU A 129 14.45 -7.50 -7.31
C LEU A 129 13.78 -8.41 -8.35
N LEU A 130 12.65 -7.99 -8.93
CA LEU A 130 11.91 -8.81 -9.88
C LEU A 130 12.75 -9.29 -11.09
N PRO A 131 13.63 -8.46 -11.69
CA PRO A 131 14.49 -8.91 -12.78
C PRO A 131 15.49 -10.02 -12.37
N GLN A 132 15.91 -10.06 -11.10
CA GLN A 132 16.86 -11.07 -10.62
C GLN A 132 16.20 -12.45 -10.44
N VAL A 133 14.88 -12.47 -10.25
CA VAL A 133 14.09 -13.69 -10.16
C VAL A 133 13.30 -13.94 -11.45
N ALA A 134 13.45 -13.07 -12.45
CA ALA A 134 12.79 -13.21 -13.74
C ALA A 134 13.33 -14.44 -14.49
N GLY A 135 12.44 -15.38 -14.77
CA GLY A 135 12.76 -16.67 -15.38
C GLY A 135 11.50 -17.54 -15.40
N ASP A 136 11.66 -18.85 -15.20
CA ASP A 136 10.54 -19.80 -15.15
C ASP A 136 9.79 -19.80 -13.80
N VAL A 137 9.65 -18.64 -13.15
CA VAL A 137 8.84 -18.52 -11.93
C VAL A 137 7.40 -18.86 -12.29
N ARG A 138 6.90 -19.98 -11.77
CA ARG A 138 5.50 -20.42 -11.99
C ARG A 138 4.57 -19.94 -10.91
N SER A 139 5.10 -19.72 -9.70
CA SER A 139 4.32 -19.28 -8.57
C SER A 139 5.17 -18.47 -7.60
N PHE A 140 4.55 -17.53 -6.89
CA PHE A 140 5.16 -16.81 -5.77
C PHE A 140 4.25 -16.81 -4.56
N TYR A 141 4.86 -16.56 -3.40
CA TYR A 141 4.18 -16.39 -2.13
C TYR A 141 4.54 -15.02 -1.56
N GLU A 142 3.55 -14.24 -1.15
CA GLU A 142 3.75 -13.03 -0.37
C GLU A 142 3.23 -13.27 1.05
N VAL A 143 4.10 -13.05 2.04
CA VAL A 143 3.75 -13.18 3.46
C VAL A 143 3.63 -11.79 4.05
N GLY A 144 2.46 -11.46 4.58
CA GLY A 144 2.11 -10.11 5.02
C GLY A 144 1.77 -9.21 3.82
N VAL A 145 0.71 -9.56 3.08
CA VAL A 145 0.35 -8.87 1.82
C VAL A 145 -0.04 -7.42 2.00
N GLY A 146 -0.53 -7.04 3.18
CA GLY A 146 -0.90 -5.66 3.50
C GLY A 146 -1.85 -5.05 2.45
N CYS A 147 -1.41 -3.95 1.82
CA CYS A 147 -2.19 -3.23 0.81
C CYS A 147 -2.14 -3.83 -0.61
N GLY A 148 -1.48 -4.97 -0.81
CA GLY A 148 -1.48 -5.71 -2.09
C GLY A 148 -0.62 -5.13 -3.21
N MET A 149 0.16 -4.09 -2.94
CA MET A 149 1.02 -3.42 -3.92
C MET A 149 2.03 -4.39 -4.56
N TYR A 150 2.73 -5.19 -3.76
CA TYR A 150 3.80 -6.04 -4.25
C TYR A 150 3.27 -7.28 -4.99
N SER A 151 2.20 -7.92 -4.50
CA SER A 151 1.49 -8.96 -5.26
C SER A 151 0.98 -8.47 -6.61
N GLN A 152 0.38 -7.28 -6.67
CA GLN A 152 -0.06 -6.69 -7.94
C GLN A 152 1.12 -6.51 -8.90
N LYS A 153 2.23 -5.95 -8.42
CA LYS A 153 3.42 -5.72 -9.25
C LYS A 153 4.13 -6.99 -9.68
N ALA A 154 4.18 -8.01 -8.81
CA ALA A 154 4.72 -9.31 -9.16
C ALA A 154 3.89 -9.97 -10.27
N LEU A 155 2.56 -9.93 -10.19
CA LEU A 155 1.67 -10.47 -11.22
C LEU A 155 1.78 -9.70 -12.54
N GLU A 156 1.92 -8.37 -12.49
CA GLU A 156 2.14 -7.52 -13.66
C GLU A 156 3.45 -7.89 -14.37
N TYR A 157 4.53 -8.06 -13.61
CA TYR A 157 5.86 -8.35 -14.14
C TYR A 157 6.02 -9.81 -14.60
N LEU A 158 5.34 -10.75 -13.93
CA LEU A 158 5.42 -12.19 -14.17
C LEU A 158 4.09 -12.70 -14.78
N PRO A 159 3.86 -12.53 -16.09
CA PRO A 159 2.54 -12.76 -16.70
C PRO A 159 2.07 -14.21 -16.65
N ASN A 160 3.00 -15.18 -16.56
CA ASN A 160 2.72 -16.61 -16.53
C ASN A 160 2.72 -17.21 -15.11
N SER A 161 2.97 -16.39 -14.08
CA SER A 161 2.98 -16.88 -12.69
C SER A 161 1.61 -16.73 -12.03
N THR A 162 1.36 -17.60 -11.05
CA THR A 162 0.31 -17.41 -10.04
C THR A 162 0.89 -16.90 -8.72
N GLY A 163 0.07 -16.31 -7.87
CA GLY A 163 0.47 -15.85 -6.55
C GLY A 163 -0.45 -16.37 -5.45
N VAL A 164 0.09 -16.59 -4.25
CA VAL A 164 -0.71 -16.78 -3.04
C VAL A 164 -0.27 -15.80 -1.97
N GLY A 165 -1.24 -15.05 -1.46
CA GLY A 165 -1.06 -14.09 -0.38
C GLY A 165 -1.39 -14.68 0.98
N TYR A 166 -0.48 -14.55 1.93
CA TYR A 166 -0.70 -14.91 3.33
C TYR A 166 -0.77 -13.64 4.18
N ASP A 167 -1.72 -13.59 5.10
CA ASP A 167 -1.79 -12.54 6.13
C ASP A 167 -2.54 -13.07 7.35
N ILE A 168 -2.30 -12.42 8.49
CA ILE A 168 -3.06 -12.64 9.74
C ILE A 168 -4.33 -11.78 9.79
N SER A 169 -4.44 -10.77 8.92
CA SER A 169 -5.59 -9.89 8.81
C SER A 169 -6.47 -10.26 7.61
N GLN A 170 -7.72 -10.64 7.88
CA GLN A 170 -8.72 -10.83 6.83
C GLN A 170 -8.95 -9.57 5.98
N TYR A 171 -8.77 -8.38 6.58
CA TYR A 171 -8.99 -7.10 5.90
C TYR A 171 -7.86 -6.79 4.93
N ALA A 172 -6.61 -7.10 5.28
CA ALA A 172 -5.47 -7.01 4.36
C ALA A 172 -5.66 -7.94 3.14
N LEU A 173 -6.13 -9.16 3.38
CA LEU A 173 -6.41 -10.13 2.30
C LEU A 173 -7.51 -9.64 1.36
N GLN A 174 -8.64 -9.16 1.91
CA GLN A 174 -9.73 -8.60 1.10
C GLN A 174 -9.31 -7.37 0.31
N PHE A 175 -8.54 -6.47 0.92
CA PHE A 175 -8.02 -5.29 0.24
C PHE A 175 -7.05 -5.67 -0.88
N THR A 176 -6.15 -6.62 -0.62
CA THR A 176 -5.21 -7.14 -1.62
C THR A 176 -5.94 -7.78 -2.79
N GLU A 177 -6.95 -8.63 -2.51
CA GLU A 177 -7.75 -9.27 -3.56
C GLU A 177 -8.43 -8.21 -4.44
N ARG A 178 -9.01 -7.17 -3.84
CA ARG A 178 -9.59 -6.03 -4.58
C ARG A 178 -8.55 -5.31 -5.44
N VAL A 179 -7.37 -5.03 -4.92
CA VAL A 179 -6.27 -4.37 -5.68
C VAL A 179 -5.85 -5.24 -6.85
N VAL A 180 -5.60 -6.52 -6.63
CA VAL A 180 -5.18 -7.47 -7.66
C VAL A 180 -6.26 -7.64 -8.73
N GLN A 181 -7.54 -7.71 -8.33
CA GLN A 181 -8.68 -7.79 -9.24
C GLN A 181 -8.84 -6.51 -10.07
N ALA A 182 -8.67 -5.33 -9.47
CA ALA A 182 -8.76 -4.06 -10.17
C ALA A 182 -7.73 -3.90 -11.30
N HIS A 183 -6.62 -4.64 -11.23
CA HIS A 183 -5.59 -4.69 -12.27
C HIS A 183 -5.73 -5.90 -13.21
N GLY A 184 -6.83 -6.66 -13.12
CA GLY A 184 -7.12 -7.77 -14.02
C GLY A 184 -6.37 -9.06 -13.73
N TYR A 185 -5.80 -9.22 -12.52
CA TYR A 185 -4.99 -10.39 -12.17
C TYR A 185 -5.67 -11.36 -11.18
N GLY A 186 -6.94 -11.13 -10.84
CA GLY A 186 -7.65 -11.95 -9.84
C GLY A 186 -7.68 -13.44 -10.16
N SER A 187 -7.71 -13.84 -11.43
CA SER A 187 -7.68 -15.26 -11.83
C SER A 187 -6.35 -15.96 -11.57
N ARG A 188 -5.28 -15.21 -11.30
CA ARG A 188 -3.92 -15.72 -11.04
C ARG A 188 -3.51 -15.58 -9.57
N TYR A 189 -4.42 -15.16 -8.70
CA TYR A 189 -4.10 -14.87 -7.32
C TYR A 189 -5.08 -15.54 -6.36
N SER A 190 -4.58 -15.98 -5.22
CA SER A 190 -5.40 -16.52 -4.14
C SER A 190 -4.90 -16.01 -2.80
N ILE A 191 -5.76 -16.06 -1.79
CA ILE A 191 -5.47 -15.57 -0.44
C ILE A 191 -5.62 -16.68 0.59
N LYS A 192 -4.83 -16.59 1.66
CA LYS A 192 -4.86 -17.51 2.80
C LYS A 192 -4.73 -16.72 4.10
N LEU A 193 -5.75 -16.83 4.95
CA LEU A 193 -5.74 -16.30 6.30
C LEU A 193 -4.99 -17.28 7.20
N GLU A 194 -3.71 -16.99 7.46
CA GLU A 194 -2.84 -17.93 8.15
C GLU A 194 -1.70 -17.22 8.87
N ASN A 195 -1.43 -17.67 10.10
CA ASN A 195 -0.20 -17.33 10.79
C ASN A 195 0.89 -18.32 10.34
N ILE A 196 1.76 -17.87 9.45
CA ILE A 196 2.83 -18.73 8.89
C ILE A 196 3.86 -19.20 9.92
N ILE A 197 3.90 -18.60 11.12
CA ILE A 197 4.75 -19.07 12.22
C ILE A 197 4.13 -20.31 12.86
N GLU A 198 2.80 -20.37 12.94
CA GLU A 198 2.05 -21.52 13.47
C GLU A 198 1.91 -22.64 12.43
N SER A 199 1.81 -22.27 11.15
CA SER A 199 1.72 -23.18 10.00
C SER A 199 2.71 -22.78 8.89
N PRO A 200 3.99 -23.20 8.97
CA PRO A 200 4.99 -22.87 7.96
C PRO A 200 4.68 -23.48 6.59
N ILE A 201 5.04 -22.75 5.52
CA ILE A 201 4.85 -23.10 4.10
C ILE A 201 6.03 -23.87 3.49
#